data_AF-A0A6C0I064-F1
#
_entry.id   AF-A0A6C0I064-F1
#
_cell.length_a   1.000
_cell.length_b   1.000
_cell.length_c   1.000
_cell.angle_alpha   90.00
_cell.angle_beta   90.00
_cell.angle_gamma   90.00
#
_symmetry.space_group_name_H-M   'P 1'
#
loop_
_entity.id
_entity.type
_entity.pdbx_description
1 polymer ?
#
loop_
_entity_poly.entity_id
_entity_poly.type
_entity_poly.pdbx_seq_one_letter_code
_entity_poly.pdbx_strand_id
1 'polypeptide(L)'
;MNSEYLMNIATFFYFVCYIPEFYANYTNKNANIYNVFEKIVTLGGTGFGLGYALKTANNALIINYAPLFALDSIALFMRVYYSYKNRKRDVTILHESIENPINYDL
;
A
#
# COMPACT_ATOMS: atom_id res chain seq x y z
N MET A 1 -18.55 -12.55 -23.79
CA MET A 1 -17.66 -11.43 -23.44
C MET A 1 -16.33 -12.04 -23.01
N ASN A 2 -15.23 -11.77 -23.71
CA ASN A 2 -13.95 -12.44 -23.44
C ASN A 2 -13.45 -12.07 -22.04
N SER A 3 -13.18 -13.07 -21.19
CA SER A 3 -12.67 -12.91 -19.83
C SER A 3 -11.39 -12.07 -19.77
N GLU A 4 -10.58 -12.12 -20.83
CA GLU A 4 -9.35 -11.35 -20.99
C GLU A 4 -9.60 -9.82 -21.02
N TYR A 5 -10.70 -9.38 -21.64
CA TYR A 5 -11.04 -7.95 -21.71
C TYR A 5 -11.39 -7.39 -20.32
N LEU A 6 -12.15 -8.16 -19.55
CA LEU A 6 -12.48 -7.81 -18.16
C LEU A 6 -11.22 -7.77 -17.27
N MET A 7 -10.29 -8.71 -17.46
CA MET A 7 -9.03 -8.73 -16.72
C MET A 7 -8.16 -7.51 -17.03
N ASN A 8 -8.01 -7.13 -18.29
CA ASN A 8 -7.22 -5.96 -18.67
C ASN A 8 -7.79 -4.65 -18.11
N ILE A 9 -9.11 -4.52 -18.13
CA ILE A 9 -9.80 -3.36 -17.51
C ILE A 9 -9.57 -3.34 -16.00
N ALA A 10 -9.66 -4.49 -15.33
CA ALA A 10 -9.40 -4.60 -13.91
C ALA A 10 -7.95 -4.19 -13.57
N THR A 11 -6.97 -4.65 -14.37
CA THR A 11 -5.56 -4.24 -14.23
C THR A 11 -5.43 -2.72 -14.33
N PHE A 12 -6.04 -2.12 -15.36
CA PHE A 12 -5.96 -0.68 -15.59
C PHE A 12 -6.53 0.13 -14.42
N PHE A 13 -7.73 -0.20 -13.96
CA PHE A 13 -8.33 0.48 -12.81
C PHE A 13 -7.47 0.34 -11.56
N TYR A 14 -6.89 -0.84 -11.33
CA TYR A 14 -5.98 -1.05 -10.21
C TYR A 14 -4.75 -0.16 -10.28
N PHE A 15 -4.10 -0.05 -11.44
CA PHE A 15 -2.96 0.85 -11.63
C PHE A 15 -3.32 2.32 -11.34
N VAL A 16 -4.48 2.77 -11.82
CA VAL A 16 -4.95 4.14 -11.59
C VAL A 16 -5.16 4.41 -10.10
N CYS A 17 -5.64 3.43 -9.33
CA CYS A 17 -5.80 3.54 -7.88
C CYS A 17 -4.48 3.70 -7.11
N TYR A 18 -3.34 3.25 -7.65
CA TYR A 18 -2.03 3.45 -7.00
C TYR A 18 -1.49 4.87 -7.12
N ILE A 19 -1.93 5.64 -8.12
CA ILE A 19 -1.50 7.03 -8.31
C ILE A 19 -1.81 7.89 -7.08
N PRO A 20 -3.07 7.98 -6.60
CA PRO A 20 -3.38 8.76 -5.40
C PRO A 20 -2.69 8.19 -4.15
N GLU A 21 -2.50 6.87 -4.06
CA GLU A 21 -1.80 6.26 -2.94
C GLU A 21 -0.33 6.71 -2.87
N PHE A 22 0.40 6.64 -3.98
CA PHE A 22 1.79 7.09 -4.04
C PHE A 22 1.90 8.59 -3.82
N TYR A 23 0.98 9.37 -4.39
CA TYR A 23 0.93 10.81 -4.18
C TYR A 23 0.74 11.17 -2.70
N ALA A 24 -0.17 10.48 -2.00
CA ALA A 24 -0.39 10.67 -0.57
C ALA A 24 0.84 10.25 0.26
N ASN A 25 1.45 9.10 -0.06
CA ASN A 25 2.67 8.63 0.61
C ASN A 25 3.82 9.64 0.45
N TYR A 26 3.98 10.21 -0.75
CA TYR A 26 5.05 11.17 -1.03
C TYR A 26 4.80 12.55 -0.40
N THR A 27 3.58 13.10 -0.57
CA THR A 27 3.24 14.47 -0.17
C THR A 27 3.01 14.57 1.33
N ASN A 28 2.14 13.72 1.88
CA ASN A 28 1.77 13.80 3.29
C ASN A 28 2.89 13.24 4.18
N LYS A 29 3.76 12.40 3.62
CA LYS A 29 4.77 11.60 4.36
C LYS A 29 4.13 10.88 5.55
N ASN A 30 2.81 10.73 5.57
CA ASN A 30 2.03 10.31 6.72
C ASN A 30 1.85 8.80 6.66
N ALA A 31 2.96 8.09 6.85
CA ALA A 31 2.92 6.66 6.97
C ALA A 31 2.91 6.29 8.45
N ASN A 32 1.72 6.16 9.00
CA ASN A 32 1.56 5.60 10.34
C ASN A 32 1.97 4.11 10.32
N ILE A 33 2.55 3.60 11.41
CA ILE A 33 2.95 2.19 11.52
C ILE A 33 1.76 1.23 11.34
N TYR A 34 0.55 1.66 11.69
CA TYR A 34 -0.67 0.90 11.42
C TYR A 34 -0.94 0.73 9.91
N ASN A 35 -0.62 1.75 9.09
CA ASN A 35 -0.77 1.68 7.63
C ASN A 35 0.31 0.79 6.99
N VAL A 36 1.45 0.59 7.66
CA VAL A 36 2.48 -0.36 7.21
C VAL A 36 1.94 -1.77 7.31
N PHE A 37 1.30 -2.12 8.44
CA PHE A 37 0.75 -3.47 8.66
C PHE A 37 -0.31 -3.84 7.61
N GLU A 38 -1.26 -2.94 7.35
CA GLU A 38 -2.27 -3.13 6.29
C GLU A 38 -1.60 -3.48 4.96
N LYS A 39 -0.57 -2.73 4.57
CA LYS A 39 0.12 -2.94 3.29
C LYS A 39 0.91 -4.26 3.26
N ILE A 40 1.45 -4.72 4.39
CA ILE A 40 2.07 -6.06 4.51
C ILE A 40 1.04 -7.15 4.23
N VAL A 41 -0.17 -7.04 4.81
CA VAL A 41 -1.24 -8.01 4.57
C VAL A 41 -1.66 -8.03 3.11
N THR A 42 -1.83 -6.86 2.48
CA THR A 42 -2.15 -6.76 1.05
C THR A 42 -1.06 -7.37 0.18
N LEU A 43 0.22 -7.06 0.46
CA LEU A 43 1.37 -7.63 -0.28
C LEU A 43 1.44 -9.16 -0.13
N GLY A 44 1.10 -9.70 1.05
CA GLY A 44 0.96 -11.14 1.26
C GLY A 44 -0.11 -11.74 0.34
N GLY A 45 -1.29 -11.13 0.28
CA GLY A 45 -2.37 -11.55 -0.62
C GLY A 45 -1.98 -11.50 -2.10
N THR A 46 -1.37 -10.40 -2.55
CA THR A 46 -0.90 -10.29 -3.95
C THR A 46 0.24 -11.25 -4.25
N GLY A 47 1.11 -11.53 -3.28
CA GLY A 47 2.14 -12.56 -3.37
C GLY A 47 1.58 -13.97 -3.55
N PHE A 48 0.58 -14.36 -2.77
CA PHE A 48 -0.11 -15.64 -2.95
C PHE A 48 -0.82 -15.73 -4.31
N GLY A 49 -1.48 -14.65 -4.74
CA GLY A 49 -2.12 -14.57 -6.06
C GLY A 49 -1.11 -14.76 -7.20
N LEU A 50 0.04 -14.08 -7.12
CA LEU A 50 1.14 -14.25 -8.09
C LEU A 50 1.71 -15.67 -8.07
N GLY A 51 1.95 -16.24 -6.88
CA GLY A 51 2.44 -17.61 -6.74
C GLY A 51 1.50 -18.64 -7.37
N TYR A 52 0.19 -18.48 -7.19
CA TYR A 52 -0.82 -19.31 -7.85
C TYR A 52 -0.80 -19.14 -9.37
N ALA A 53 -0.69 -17.91 -9.86
CA ALA A 53 -0.62 -17.60 -11.29
C ALA A 53 0.60 -18.26 -11.96
N LEU A 54 1.77 -18.19 -11.30
CA LEU A 54 3.00 -18.83 -11.76
C LEU A 54 2.88 -20.36 -11.75
N LYS A 55 2.34 -20.94 -10.66
CA LYS A 55 2.15 -22.40 -10.55
C LYS A 55 1.22 -22.96 -11.62
N THR A 56 0.22 -22.18 -12.04
CA THR A 56 -0.76 -22.58 -13.07
C THR A 56 -0.38 -22.16 -14.49
N ALA A 57 0.77 -21.48 -14.67
CA ALA A 57 1.20 -20.90 -15.94
C ALA A 57 0.13 -20.03 -16.62
N ASN A 58 -0.72 -19.36 -15.82
CA ASN A 58 -1.80 -18.54 -16.33
C ASN A 58 -1.29 -17.12 -16.61
N ASN A 59 -0.92 -16.87 -17.87
CA ASN A 59 -0.39 -15.58 -18.32
C ASN A 59 -1.29 -14.39 -17.98
N ALA A 60 -2.62 -14.55 -18.07
CA ALA A 60 -3.54 -13.48 -17.78
C ALA A 60 -3.46 -13.08 -16.29
N LEU A 61 -3.39 -14.06 -15.38
CA LEU A 61 -3.22 -13.80 -13.95
C LEU A 61 -1.84 -13.22 -13.63
N ILE A 62 -0.79 -13.67 -14.31
CA ILE A 62 0.57 -13.15 -14.14
C ILE A 62 0.63 -11.67 -14.50
N ILE A 63 0.06 -11.27 -15.64
CA ILE A 63 0.03 -9.88 -16.11
C ILE A 63 -0.74 -8.96 -15.13
N ASN A 64 -1.66 -9.53 -14.35
CA ASN A 64 -2.38 -8.80 -13.30
C ASN A 64 -1.59 -8.73 -11.99
N TYR A 65 -1.21 -9.88 -11.44
CA TYR A 65 -0.64 -9.95 -10.10
C TYR A 65 0.83 -9.52 -10.03
N ALA A 66 1.60 -9.66 -11.12
CA ALA A 66 3.02 -9.28 -11.10
C ALA A 66 3.21 -7.76 -10.96
N PRO A 67 2.52 -6.91 -11.73
CA PRO A 67 2.60 -5.47 -11.50
C PRO A 67 1.99 -5.04 -10.17
N LEU A 68 0.89 -5.66 -9.73
CA LEU A 68 0.30 -5.38 -8.42
C LEU A 68 1.29 -5.64 -7.29
N PHE A 69 1.97 -6.78 -7.33
CA PHE A 69 3.00 -7.13 -6.34
C PHE A 69 4.14 -6.11 -6.34
N ALA A 70 4.57 -5.64 -7.51
CA ALA A 70 5.60 -4.60 -7.62
C ALA A 70 5.13 -3.26 -7.01
N LEU A 71 3.90 -2.84 -7.30
CA LEU A 71 3.33 -1.59 -6.78
C LEU A 71 3.12 -1.64 -5.26
N ASP A 72 2.57 -2.74 -4.73
CA ASP A 72 2.43 -2.96 -3.28
C ASP A 72 3.79 -2.93 -2.59
N SER A 73 4.82 -3.53 -3.21
CA SER A 73 6.17 -3.51 -2.66
C SER A 73 6.71 -2.08 -2.57
N ILE A 74 6.56 -1.29 -3.64
CA ILE A 74 6.97 0.13 -3.65
C ILE A 74 6.20 0.93 -2.58
N ALA A 75 4.88 0.75 -2.51
CA ALA A 75 4.05 1.40 -1.50
C ALA A 75 4.51 1.04 -0.07
N LEU A 76 4.80 -0.24 0.16
CA LEU A 76 5.28 -0.73 1.46
C LEU A 76 6.61 -0.08 1.82
N PHE A 77 7.58 -0.04 0.89
CA PHE A 77 8.87 0.58 1.15
C PHE A 77 8.73 2.07 1.48
N MET A 78 7.90 2.81 0.75
CA MET A 78 7.60 4.21 1.08
C MET A 78 7.00 4.35 2.47
N ARG A 79 5.98 3.53 2.80
CA ARG A 79 5.31 3.58 4.10
C ARG A 79 6.28 3.25 5.24
N VAL A 80 7.10 2.21 5.11
CA VAL A 80 8.11 1.84 6.10
C VAL A 80 9.13 2.96 6.29
N TYR A 81 9.65 3.53 5.19
CA TYR A 81 10.64 4.60 5.24
C TYR A 81 10.10 5.83 5.98
N TYR A 82 8.90 6.30 5.64
CA TYR A 82 8.32 7.48 6.27
C TYR A 82 7.85 7.22 7.70
N SER A 83 7.35 6.02 8.00
CA SER A 83 6.97 5.63 9.37
C SER A 83 8.19 5.64 10.28
N TYR A 84 9.31 5.09 9.83
CA TYR A 84 10.56 5.12 10.58
C TYR A 84 11.06 6.55 10.80
N LYS A 85 11.01 7.39 9.76
CA LYS A 85 11.45 8.79 9.83
C LYS A 85 10.58 9.63 10.77
N ASN A 86 9.26 9.43 10.76
CA ASN A 86 8.33 10.23 11.57
C ASN A 86 8.18 9.73 13.00
N ARG A 87 8.66 8.52 13.32
CA ARG A 87 8.54 7.91 14.65
C ARG A 87 8.92 8.85 15.79
N LYS A 88 9.98 9.65 15.64
CA LYS A 88 10.38 10.62 16.68
C LYS A 88 9.33 11.70 16.90
N ARG A 89 8.77 12.24 15.82
CA ARG A 89 7.71 13.26 15.86
C ARG A 89 6.42 12.69 16.44
N ASP A 90 6.04 11.50 16.02
CA ASP A 90 4.79 10.87 16.46
C ASP A 90 4.82 10.53 17.96
N VAL A 91 5.98 10.09 18.48
CA VAL A 91 6.17 9.87 19.92
C VAL A 91 6.10 11.18 20.71
N THR A 92 6.66 12.28 20.20
CA THR A 92 6.58 13.59 20.86
C THR A 92 5.13 14.10 20.93
N ILE A 93 4.39 14.03 19.83
CA ILE A 93 2.97 14.45 19.79
C ILE A 93 2.11 13.59 20.72
N LEU A 94 2.34 12.27 20.74
CA LEU A 94 1.64 11.38 21.68
C LEU A 94 1.93 11.75 23.14
N HIS A 95 3.15 12.13 23.47
CA HIS A 95 3.52 12.52 24.83
C HIS A 95 2.88 13.86 25.24
N GLU A 96 2.92 14.87 24.36
CA GLU A 96 2.25 16.16 24.60
C GLU A 96 0.71 16.01 24.67
N SER A 97 0.13 15.08 23.91
CA SER A 97 -1.31 14.75 24.00
C SER A 97 -1.70 14.14 25.33
N ILE A 98 -0.83 13.31 25.92
CA ILE A 98 -1.04 12.73 27.25
C ILE A 98 -0.87 13.78 28.35
N GLU A 99 0.09 14.71 28.20
CA GLU A 99 0.33 15.77 29.19
C GLU A 99 -0.67 16.94 29.12
N ASN A 100 -1.26 17.22 27.95
CA ASN A 100 -2.22 18.32 27.77
C ASN A 100 -3.40 17.93 26.85
N PRO A 101 -4.43 17.24 27.38
CA PRO A 101 -5.52 16.68 26.57
C PRO A 101 -6.52 17.71 26.00
N ILE A 102 -6.39 19.02 26.31
CA ILE A 102 -7.44 20.02 26.05
C ILE A 102 -7.25 20.75 24.70
N ASN A 103 -6.17 20.50 23.94
CA ASN A 103 -5.77 21.39 22.83
C ASN A 103 -5.54 20.71 21.46
N TYR A 104 -6.28 19.64 21.16
CA TYR A 104 -6.14 18.91 19.89
C TYR A 104 -7.48 18.81 19.13
N ASP A 105 -8.05 19.95 18.77
CA ASP A 105 -9.05 20.06 17.72
C ASP A 105 -8.47 20.95 16.59
N LEU A 106 -7.74 20.34 15.65
CA LEU A 106 -7.38 20.94 14.36
C LEU A 106 -7.21 19.85 13.29
#